data_AF-A0A174VBY2-F1
#
_entry.id   AF-A0A174VBY2-F1
#
_cell.length_a   1.000
_cell.length_b   1.000
_cell.length_c   1.000
_cell.angle_alpha   90.00
_cell.angle_beta   90.00
_cell.angle_gamma   90.00
#
_symmetry.space_group_name_H-M   'P 1'
#
loop_
_entity.id
_entity.type
_entity.pdbx_description
1 polymer ?
#
loop_
_entity_poly.entity_id
_entity_poly.type
_entity_poly.pdbx_seq_one_letter_code
_entity_poly.pdbx_strand_id
1 'polypeptide(L)'
;MDNLIFTSESVILYERKRIHTLKYEEIICIKTDRPYLVITTAESQQMYIQISLSKVGELLPDYFCLCNQSTIINLTYAYLYEEHNGHFFICLSMMLEPFEVSRRCKKNVKNKMLCIKKNRDL
;
A
#
# COMPACT_ATOMS: atom_id res chain seq x y z
N MET A 1 1.18 -6.80 -23.14
CA MET A 1 2.39 -5.98 -22.91
C MET A 1 2.36 -5.59 -21.45
N ASP A 2 3.39 -5.99 -20.70
CA ASP A 2 3.52 -5.59 -19.30
C ASP A 2 3.86 -4.11 -19.27
N ASN A 3 2.83 -3.27 -19.16
CA ASN A 3 2.94 -1.82 -19.12
C ASN A 3 3.46 -1.31 -17.76
N LEU A 4 4.15 -2.15 -16.99
CA LEU A 4 4.48 -1.91 -15.60
C LEU A 4 5.88 -2.46 -15.29
N ILE A 5 6.77 -1.60 -14.81
CA ILE A 5 8.13 -1.98 -14.38
C ILE A 5 8.31 -1.58 -12.93
N PHE A 6 8.62 -2.54 -12.07
CA PHE A 6 9.04 -2.29 -10.69
C PHE A 6 10.55 -2.15 -10.64
N THR A 7 11.02 -1.07 -10.02
CA THR A 7 12.44 -0.81 -9.76
C THR A 7 12.69 -0.83 -8.25
N SER A 8 13.93 -0.53 -7.82
CA SER A 8 14.25 -0.45 -6.40
C SER A 8 13.53 0.69 -5.67
N GLU A 9 13.22 1.80 -6.36
CA GLU A 9 12.67 3.02 -5.75
C GLU A 9 11.29 3.43 -6.29
N SER A 10 10.89 2.90 -7.43
CA SER A 10 9.71 3.36 -8.15
C SER A 10 9.00 2.28 -8.96
N VAL A 11 7.77 2.57 -9.34
CA VAL A 11 6.99 1.86 -10.34
C VAL A 11 6.85 2.75 -11.57
N ILE A 12 7.22 2.23 -12.73
CA ILE A 12 7.06 2.89 -14.02
C ILE A 12 5.85 2.30 -14.73
N LEU A 13 4.85 3.13 -15.00
CA LEU A 13 3.62 2.78 -15.70
C LEU A 13 3.63 3.39 -17.10
N TYR A 14 3.45 2.55 -18.11
CA TYR A 14 3.33 2.94 -19.52
C TYR A 14 1.85 3.03 -19.91
N GLU A 15 1.28 4.23 -19.91
CA GLU A 15 -0.11 4.46 -20.28
C GLU A 15 -0.21 5.11 -21.65
N ARG A 16 -0.46 4.30 -22.69
CA ARG A 16 -0.62 4.72 -24.10
C ARG A 16 0.55 5.58 -24.60
N LYS A 17 0.49 6.91 -24.39
CA LYS A 17 1.48 7.91 -24.83
C LYS A 17 2.20 8.60 -23.66
N ARG A 18 1.94 8.18 -22.42
CA ARG A 18 2.50 8.76 -21.21
C ARG A 18 3.28 7.70 -20.44
N ILE A 19 4.35 8.14 -19.80
CA ILE A 19 5.14 7.36 -18.86
C ILE A 19 4.97 8.03 -17.50
N HIS A 20 4.43 7.30 -16.55
CA HIS A 20 4.34 7.73 -15.17
C HIS A 20 5.41 7.02 -14.37
N THR A 21 6.28 7.77 -13.69
CA THR A 21 7.22 7.21 -12.72
C THR A 21 6.71 7.59 -11.35
N LEU A 22 6.20 6.61 -10.61
CA LEU A 22 5.73 6.78 -9.23
C LEU A 22 6.79 6.25 -8.29
N LYS A 23 7.39 7.12 -7.49
CA LYS A 23 8.23 6.66 -6.38
C LYS A 23 7.35 5.94 -5.35
N TYR A 24 7.91 4.95 -4.69
CA TYR A 24 7.18 4.23 -3.64
C TYR A 24 6.74 5.13 -2.48
N GLU A 25 7.51 6.18 -2.17
CA GLU A 25 7.15 7.18 -1.17
C GLU A 25 5.87 7.93 -1.51
N GLU A 26 5.52 8.06 -2.80
CA GLU A 26 4.30 8.74 -3.25
C GLU A 26 3.06 7.86 -3.15
N ILE A 27 3.22 6.53 -3.02
CA ILE A 27 2.11 5.58 -2.99
C ILE A 27 1.62 5.37 -1.55
N ILE A 28 0.34 5.65 -1.29
CA ILE A 28 -0.29 5.41 0.02
C ILE A 28 -0.77 3.96 0.11
N CYS A 29 -1.52 3.49 -0.88
CA CYS A 29 -2.12 2.16 -0.86
C CYS A 29 -2.41 1.65 -2.27
N ILE A 30 -2.59 0.33 -2.36
CA ILE A 30 -3.02 -0.37 -3.57
C ILE A 30 -4.23 -1.22 -3.21
N LYS A 31 -5.36 -0.98 -3.89
CA LYS A 31 -6.64 -1.65 -3.63
C LYS A 31 -7.08 -2.46 -4.85
N THR A 32 -7.72 -3.58 -4.62
CA THR A 32 -8.43 -4.30 -5.68
C THR A 32 -9.71 -3.55 -6.04
N ASP A 33 -9.86 -3.19 -7.32
CA ASP A 33 -11.08 -2.64 -7.92
C ASP A 33 -11.33 -3.35 -9.25
N ARG A 34 -12.06 -4.47 -9.18
CA ARG A 34 -12.06 -5.47 -10.26
C ARG A 34 -12.52 -4.85 -11.59
N PRO A 35 -11.85 -5.16 -12.72
CA PRO A 35 -10.77 -6.15 -12.88
C PRO A 35 -9.34 -5.63 -12.61
N TYR A 36 -9.19 -4.41 -12.09
CA TYR A 36 -7.93 -3.71 -11.91
C TYR A 36 -7.46 -3.74 -10.45
N LEU A 37 -6.23 -3.29 -10.23
CA LEU A 37 -5.82 -2.68 -8.98
C LEU A 37 -5.73 -1.17 -9.15
N VAL A 38 -6.00 -0.44 -8.08
CA VAL A 38 -5.92 1.01 -8.00
C VAL A 38 -4.75 1.37 -7.09
N ILE A 39 -3.73 1.99 -7.65
CA ILE A 39 -2.68 2.67 -6.89
C ILE A 39 -3.23 4.04 -6.50
N THR A 40 -3.23 4.36 -5.21
CA THR A 40 -3.61 5.68 -4.68
C THR A 40 -2.38 6.39 -4.15
N THR A 41 -2.15 7.61 -4.59
CA THR A 41 -0.98 8.42 -4.24
C THR A 41 -1.28 9.45 -3.14
N ALA A 42 -0.22 10.03 -2.56
CA ALA A 42 -0.28 11.13 -1.59
C ALA A 42 -1.10 12.33 -2.09
N GLU A 43 -1.05 12.60 -3.40
CA GLU A 43 -1.80 13.67 -4.05
C GLU A 43 -3.24 13.27 -4.42
N SER A 44 -3.74 12.16 -3.89
CA SER A 44 -5.06 11.60 -4.21
C SER A 44 -5.24 11.21 -5.68
N GLN A 45 -4.16 11.12 -6.47
CA GLN A 45 -4.21 10.58 -7.83
C GLN A 45 -4.40 9.06 -7.77
N GLN A 46 -5.18 8.55 -8.72
CA GLN A 46 -5.46 7.12 -8.87
C GLN A 46 -4.96 6.61 -10.22
N MET A 47 -4.26 5.48 -10.21
CA MET A 47 -3.80 4.80 -11.42
C MET A 47 -4.24 3.34 -11.42
N TYR A 48 -4.70 2.87 -12.57
CA TYR A 48 -5.26 1.53 -12.74
C TYR A 48 -4.25 0.59 -13.40
N ILE A 49 -4.00 -0.56 -12.78
CA ILE A 49 -3.07 -1.57 -13.28
C ILE A 49 -3.73 -2.95 -13.39
N GLN A 50 -3.38 -3.70 -14.43
CA GLN A 50 -3.90 -5.06 -14.68
C GLN A 50 -2.87 -6.11 -14.26
N ILE A 51 -2.69 -6.27 -12.94
CA ILE A 51 -1.81 -7.27 -12.33
C ILE A 51 -2.46 -7.75 -11.02
N SER A 52 -2.19 -8.98 -10.60
CA SER A 52 -2.75 -9.50 -9.34
C SER A 52 -2.13 -8.82 -8.12
N LEU A 53 -2.92 -8.61 -7.06
CA LEU A 53 -2.44 -8.02 -5.80
C LEU A 53 -1.30 -8.82 -5.16
N SER A 54 -1.32 -10.15 -5.26
CA SER A 54 -0.23 -11.01 -4.77
C SER A 54 1.08 -10.73 -5.47
N LYS A 55 1.06 -10.65 -6.81
CA LYS A 55 2.26 -10.37 -7.61
C LYS A 55 2.83 -8.98 -7.32
N VAL A 56 1.97 -7.99 -7.14
CA VAL A 56 2.41 -6.65 -6.70
C VAL A 56 3.05 -6.71 -5.31
N GLY A 57 2.45 -7.45 -4.38
CA GLY A 57 2.98 -7.60 -3.03
C GLY A 57 4.37 -8.25 -2.96
N GLU A 58 4.75 -9.09 -3.92
CA GLU A 58 6.10 -9.68 -4.04
C GLU A 58 7.16 -8.68 -4.50
N LEU A 59 6.76 -7.62 -5.21
CA LEU A 59 7.65 -6.66 -5.87
C LEU A 59 7.82 -5.35 -5.09
N LEU A 60 6.96 -5.11 -4.11
CA LEU A 60 6.97 -3.89 -3.31
C LEU A 60 8.01 -3.96 -2.17
N PRO A 61 8.56 -2.80 -1.75
CA PRO A 61 9.38 -2.69 -0.55
C PRO A 61 8.69 -3.23 0.72
N ASP A 62 9.51 -3.63 1.69
CA ASP A 62 9.03 -4.26 2.93
C ASP A 62 8.10 -3.41 3.80
N TYR A 63 8.13 -2.08 3.63
CA TYR A 63 7.21 -1.19 4.34
C TYR A 63 5.79 -1.18 3.74
N PHE A 64 5.59 -1.78 2.57
CA PHE A 64 4.25 -2.15 2.13
C PHE A 64 3.78 -3.42 2.83
N CYS A 65 2.50 -3.44 3.20
CA CYS A 65 1.92 -4.56 3.90
C CYS A 65 0.49 -4.82 3.45
N LEU A 66 0.18 -6.09 3.18
CA LEU A 66 -1.19 -6.54 2.99
C LEU A 66 -1.95 -6.38 4.32
N CYS A 67 -2.96 -5.51 4.37
CA CYS A 67 -3.79 -5.33 5.57
C CYS A 67 -5.04 -6.21 5.55
N ASN A 68 -5.57 -6.50 4.37
CA ASN A 68 -6.67 -7.43 4.14
C ASN A 68 -6.53 -8.07 2.74
N GLN A 69 -7.46 -8.95 2.37
CA GLN A 69 -7.40 -9.70 1.10
C GLN A 69 -7.38 -8.85 -0.18
N SER A 70 -7.77 -7.57 -0.09
CA SER A 70 -7.94 -6.68 -1.24
C SER A 70 -7.11 -5.40 -1.14
N THR A 71 -6.24 -5.26 -0.14
CA THR A 71 -5.56 -3.98 0.11
C THR A 71 -4.15 -4.17 0.64
N ILE A 72 -3.20 -3.53 -0.04
CA ILE A 72 -1.83 -3.30 0.43
C ILE A 72 -1.72 -1.83 0.83
N ILE A 73 -1.13 -1.56 1.99
CA ILE A 73 -0.92 -0.21 2.53
C ILE A 73 0.56 0.08 2.69
N ASN A 74 0.95 1.34 2.52
CA ASN A 74 2.27 1.83 2.84
C ASN A 74 2.32 2.23 4.33
N LEU A 75 3.07 1.46 5.12
CA LEU A 75 3.16 1.67 6.56
C LEU A 75 4.00 2.89 6.94
N THR A 76 4.71 3.53 6.00
CA THR A 76 5.37 4.81 6.28
C THR A 76 4.36 5.92 6.57
N TYR A 77 3.13 5.79 6.09
CA TYR A 77 2.03 6.72 6.38
C TYR A 77 1.25 6.35 7.65
N ALA A 78 1.50 5.18 8.24
CA ALA A 78 0.72 4.71 9.39
C ALA A 78 1.07 5.49 10.68
N TYR A 79 0.05 6.09 11.30
CA TYR A 79 0.24 6.81 12.58
C TYR A 79 -0.46 6.12 13.75
N LEU A 80 -1.61 5.47 13.52
CA LEU A 80 -2.41 4.81 14.56
C LEU A 80 -2.77 3.38 14.16
N TYR A 81 -2.73 2.46 15.13
CA TYR A 81 -3.23 1.09 15.01
C TYR A 81 -4.06 0.80 16.25
N GLU A 82 -5.31 0.44 16.06
CA GLU A 82 -6.27 0.29 17.16
C GLU A 82 -7.14 -0.97 17.00
N GLU A 83 -7.69 -1.41 18.13
CA GLU A 83 -8.66 -2.48 18.19
C GLU A 83 -9.96 -1.93 18.77
N HIS A 84 -11.07 -2.13 18.07
CA HIS A 84 -12.39 -1.71 18.51
C HIS A 84 -13.38 -2.87 18.29
N ASN A 85 -14.00 -3.34 19.37
CA ASN A 85 -14.97 -4.44 19.35
C ASN A 85 -14.46 -5.72 18.63
N GLY A 86 -13.17 -6.04 18.75
CA GLY A 86 -12.55 -7.20 18.11
C GLY A 86 -12.25 -7.04 16.61
N HIS A 87 -12.45 -5.84 16.06
CA HIS A 87 -11.99 -5.41 14.75
C HIS A 87 -10.71 -4.59 14.89
N PHE A 88 -9.83 -4.67 13.89
CA PHE A 88 -8.52 -4.03 13.90
C PHE A 88 -8.47 -2.97 12.82
N PHE A 89 -7.98 -1.79 13.15
CA PHE A 89 -7.92 -0.66 12.22
C PHE A 89 -6.53 -0.05 12.18
N ILE A 90 -6.15 0.47 11.02
CA ILE A 90 -4.93 1.24 10.83
C ILE A 90 -5.23 2.55 10.10
N CYS A 91 -4.79 3.65 10.70
CA CYS A 91 -4.98 4.99 10.16
C CYS A 91 -3.70 5.45 9.46
N LEU A 92 -3.84 5.98 8.25
CA LEU A 92 -2.75 6.53 7.45
C LEU A 92 -2.90 8.05 7.38
N SER A 93 -1.83 8.81 7.52
CA SER A 93 -1.89 10.28 7.64
C SER A 93 -2.46 11.01 6.43
N MET A 94 -2.43 10.38 5.26
CA MET A 94 -2.97 10.91 4.00
C MET A 94 -4.35 10.35 3.64
N MET A 95 -5.01 9.64 4.56
CA MET A 95 -6.32 9.01 4.33
C MET A 95 -7.29 9.43 5.42
N LEU A 96 -8.51 9.80 5.00
CA LEU A 96 -9.57 10.20 5.92
C LEU A 96 -10.09 9.00 6.71
N GLU A 97 -10.30 7.88 6.02
CA GLU A 97 -10.90 6.68 6.62
C GLU A 97 -9.83 5.64 7.01
N PRO A 98 -9.98 5.00 8.17
CA PRO A 98 -9.10 3.91 8.57
C PRO A 98 -9.30 2.68 7.68
N PHE A 99 -8.25 1.87 7.58
CA PHE A 99 -8.33 0.58 6.90
C PHE A 99 -8.60 -0.52 7.91
N GLU A 100 -9.63 -1.32 7.66
CA GLU A 100 -9.83 -2.55 8.43
C GLU A 100 -8.73 -3.57 8.09
N VAL A 101 -8.08 -4.06 9.15
CA VAL A 101 -7.03 -5.06 9.11
C VAL A 101 -7.65 -6.42 9.42
N SER A 102 -7.51 -7.35 8.48
CA SER A 102 -8.02 -8.70 8.67
C SER A 102 -7.33 -9.41 9.84
N ARG A 103 -8.05 -10.33 10.50
CA ARG A 103 -7.50 -11.14 11.62
C ARG A 103 -6.20 -11.86 11.25
N ARG A 104 -6.07 -12.32 9.99
CA ARG A 104 -4.87 -12.98 9.48
C ARG A 104 -3.69 -12.02 9.35
N CYS A 105 -3.93 -10.77 8.96
CA CYS A 105 -2.88 -9.78 8.74
C CYS A 105 -2.47 -9.02 10.01
N LYS A 106 -3.32 -9.01 11.05
CA LYS A 106 -3.15 -8.16 12.25
C LYS A 106 -1.75 -8.20 12.87
N LYS A 107 -1.18 -9.41 13.04
CA LYS A 107 0.14 -9.60 13.66
C LYS A 107 1.25 -9.03 12.76
N ASN A 108 1.16 -9.28 11.45
CA ASN A 108 2.15 -8.81 10.48
C ASN A 108 2.15 -7.28 10.38
N VAL A 109 0.95 -6.68 10.23
CA VAL A 109 0.79 -5.22 10.16
C VAL A 109 1.33 -4.54 11.41
N LYS A 110 0.93 -5.01 12.60
CA LYS A 110 1.38 -4.43 13.87
C LYS A 110 2.89 -4.52 14.04
N ASN A 111 3.48 -5.68 13.73
CA ASN A 111 4.93 -5.88 13.85
C ASN A 111 5.72 -4.99 12.88
N LYS A 112 5.35 -4.96 11.59
CA LYS A 112 6.01 -4.10 10.60
C LYS A 112 5.91 -2.62 10.98
N MET A 113 4.75 -2.16 11.44
CA MET A 113 4.56 -0.78 11.90
C MET A 113 5.47 -0.41 13.08
N LEU A 114 5.60 -1.31 14.07
CA LEU A 114 6.50 -1.08 15.21
C LEU A 114 7.96 -1.01 14.78
N CYS A 115 8.41 -1.85 13.84
CA CYS A 115 9.77 -1.79 13.30
C CYS A 115 10.04 -0.47 12.59
N ILE A 116 9.10 0.00 11.77
CA ILE A 116 9.23 1.27 11.03
C ILE A 116 9.29 2.46 11.99
N LYS A 117 8.44 2.49 13.04
CA LYS A 117 8.46 3.57 14.03
C LYS A 117 9.79 3.63 14.79
N LYS A 118 10.30 2.49 15.24
CA LYS A 118 11.62 2.43 15.92
C LYS A 118 12.77 2.98 15.06
N ASN A 119 12.72 2.77 13.75
CA ASN A 119 13.75 3.28 12.84
C ASN A 119 13.60 4.78 12.51
N ARG A 120 12.50 5.43 12.90
CA ARG A 120 12.28 6.88 12.73
C ARG A 120 12.68 7.70 13.96
N ASP A 121 12.70 7.07 15.12
CA ASP A 121 13.11 7.67 16.40
C ASP A 121 14.64 7.55 16.63
N LEU A 122 15.37 7.07 15.62
CA LEU A 122 16.84 6.98 15.54
C LEU A 122 17.36 7.99 14.51
#